data_AF-A0A7L3XKK8-F1
#
_entry.id   AF-A0A7L3XKK8-F1
#
_cell.length_a   1.000
_cell.length_b   1.000
_cell.length_c   1.000
_cell.angle_alpha   90.00
_cell.angle_beta   90.00
_cell.angle_gamma   90.00
#
_symmetry.space_group_name_H-M   'P 1'
#
loop_
_entity.id
_entity.type
_entity.pdbx_description
1 polymer ?
#
loop_
_entity_poly.entity_id
_entity_poly.type
_entity_poly.pdbx_seq_one_letter_code
_entity_poly.pdbx_strand_id
1 'polypeptide(L)'
;SPVPRCPSQVWASSFLPNEARLEDRTQRQHLSQHGVPMLLEYAEQEACRKERLVVENTDWLVVVPYWATWPYQTLLLPRRHVCRLQDLRNGERDSLASIMQRLLIKYDNLFEVSFPYSRGWHGAPTGPYLEEDCGHWQLHAHYYPPLLRSATVRKFMVGYEMLAQAQRDLTPEQAAERLRSLPDVHYKRRAK
;
A
#
# COMPACT_ATOMS: atom_id res chain seq x y z
N SER A 1 15.88 14.63 20.94
CA SER A 1 15.00 15.40 20.06
C SER A 1 13.77 14.56 19.75
N PRO A 2 12.55 14.96 20.15
CA PRO A 2 11.37 14.14 19.93
C PRO A 2 11.05 14.12 18.43
N VAL A 3 10.92 12.92 17.87
CA VAL A 3 10.46 12.72 16.48
C VAL A 3 9.07 13.36 16.38
N PRO A 4 8.81 14.27 15.42
CA PRO A 4 7.47 14.83 15.25
C PRO A 4 6.49 13.68 14.98
N ARG A 5 5.51 13.50 15.85
CA ARG A 5 4.40 12.55 15.63
C ARG A 5 3.66 13.05 14.39
N CYS A 6 3.85 12.41 13.23
CA CYS A 6 3.02 12.67 12.05
C CYS A 6 1.57 12.31 12.41
N PRO A 7 0.65 13.28 12.53
CA PRO A 7 -0.72 12.97 12.91
C PRO A 7 -1.39 12.22 11.73
N SER A 8 -1.91 11.03 11.99
CA SER A 8 -2.88 10.41 11.09
C SER A 8 -4.18 11.22 11.13
N GLN A 9 -4.81 11.40 9.98
CA GLN A 9 -6.11 12.09 9.87
C GLN A 9 -7.18 11.11 9.41
N VAL A 10 -8.41 11.32 9.87
CA VAL A 10 -9.60 10.57 9.43
C VAL A 10 -10.62 11.59 8.96
N TRP A 11 -10.94 11.55 7.68
CA TRP A 11 -11.95 12.41 7.07
C TRP A 11 -13.13 11.55 6.63
N ALA A 12 -14.32 11.87 7.13
CA ALA A 12 -15.56 11.19 6.77
C ALA A 12 -16.39 12.11 5.86
N SER A 13 -16.84 11.56 4.73
CA SER A 13 -17.68 12.27 3.75
C SER A 13 -19.05 11.59 3.63
N SER A 14 -20.09 12.38 3.39
CA SER A 14 -21.44 11.88 3.10
C SER A 14 -21.61 11.31 1.68
N PHE A 15 -20.55 11.42 0.86
CA PHE A 15 -20.48 10.92 -0.51
C PHE A 15 -19.24 10.02 -0.67
N LEU A 16 -19.27 9.14 -1.68
CA LEU A 16 -18.13 8.30 -2.03
C LEU A 16 -17.12 9.12 -2.86
N PRO A 17 -15.88 9.33 -2.38
CA PRO A 17 -14.87 10.10 -3.10
C PRO A 17 -14.49 9.47 -4.45
N ASN A 18 -13.85 10.25 -5.32
CA ASN A 18 -13.54 9.84 -6.71
C ASN A 18 -12.79 8.50 -6.80
N GLU A 19 -11.72 8.32 -6.03
CA GLU A 19 -10.93 7.08 -6.03
C GLU A 19 -11.76 5.89 -5.54
N ALA A 20 -12.45 6.05 -4.40
CA ALA A 20 -13.29 4.99 -3.85
C ALA A 20 -14.43 4.58 -4.79
N ARG A 21 -15.00 5.53 -5.54
CA ARG A 21 -16.04 5.27 -6.55
C ARG A 21 -15.48 4.52 -7.76
N LEU A 22 -14.26 4.84 -8.20
CA LEU A 22 -13.61 4.12 -9.29
C LEU A 22 -13.28 2.69 -8.85
N GLU A 23 -12.69 2.52 -7.67
CA GLU A 23 -12.36 1.22 -7.07
C GLU A 23 -13.60 0.35 -6.84
N ASP A 24 -14.71 0.92 -6.38
CA ASP A 24 -15.98 0.18 -6.21
C ASP A 24 -16.44 -0.43 -7.55
N ARG A 25 -16.49 0.41 -8.59
CA ARG A 25 -16.95 0.02 -9.92
C ARG A 25 -16.07 -1.07 -10.52
N THR A 26 -14.74 -0.90 -10.48
CA THR A 26 -13.81 -1.84 -11.12
C THR A 26 -13.75 -3.16 -10.37
N GLN A 27 -13.72 -3.15 -9.04
CA GLN A 27 -13.74 -4.37 -8.24
C GLN A 27 -15.06 -5.14 -8.42
N ARG A 28 -16.21 -4.45 -8.43
CA ARG A 28 -17.51 -5.08 -8.68
C ARG A 28 -17.58 -5.73 -10.05
N GLN A 29 -17.12 -5.03 -11.08
CA GLN A 29 -17.07 -5.57 -12.45
C GLN A 29 -16.16 -6.79 -12.55
N HIS A 30 -15.01 -6.78 -11.86
CA HIS A 30 -14.12 -7.93 -11.87
C HIS A 30 -14.74 -9.15 -11.20
N LEU A 31 -15.36 -8.95 -10.02
CA LEU A 31 -16.04 -10.03 -9.30
C LEU A 31 -17.15 -10.64 -10.16
N SER A 32 -17.95 -9.83 -10.86
CA SER A 32 -19.02 -10.36 -11.72
C SER A 32 -18.51 -11.14 -12.93
N GLN A 33 -17.31 -10.82 -13.43
CA GLN A 33 -16.71 -11.49 -14.58
C GLN A 33 -15.90 -12.75 -14.21
N HIS A 34 -15.19 -12.73 -13.09
CA HIS A 34 -14.22 -13.78 -12.73
C HIS A 34 -14.65 -14.60 -11.51
N GLY A 35 -15.67 -14.15 -10.75
CA GLY A 35 -16.15 -14.83 -9.55
C GLY A 35 -15.25 -14.68 -8.32
N VAL A 36 -14.13 -13.95 -8.43
CA VAL A 36 -13.19 -13.69 -7.32
C VAL A 36 -12.90 -12.18 -7.16
N PRO A 37 -12.67 -11.69 -5.93
CA PRO A 37 -12.29 -10.29 -5.70
C PRO A 37 -10.95 -9.96 -6.36
N MET A 38 -10.92 -8.87 -7.13
CA MET A 38 -9.77 -8.46 -7.95
C MET A 38 -8.44 -8.45 -7.18
N LEU A 39 -8.41 -7.78 -6.03
CA LEU A 39 -7.18 -7.62 -5.27
C LEU A 39 -6.77 -8.88 -4.51
N LEU A 40 -7.70 -9.80 -4.25
CA LEU A 40 -7.39 -11.09 -3.65
C LEU A 40 -6.65 -11.98 -4.65
N GLU A 41 -7.17 -12.08 -5.87
CA GLU A 41 -6.50 -12.79 -6.96
C GLU A 41 -5.12 -12.16 -7.26
N TYR A 42 -5.05 -10.82 -7.29
CA TYR A 42 -3.78 -10.11 -7.44
C TYR A 42 -2.77 -10.44 -6.32
N ALA A 43 -3.22 -10.52 -5.07
CA ALA A 43 -2.38 -10.89 -3.92
C ALA A 43 -1.76 -12.26 -4.09
N GLU A 44 -2.58 -13.24 -4.50
CA GLU A 44 -2.16 -14.63 -4.71
C GLU A 44 -1.13 -14.73 -5.83
N GLN A 45 -1.36 -14.02 -6.95
CA GLN A 45 -0.41 -13.98 -8.06
C GLN A 45 0.93 -13.37 -7.65
N GLU A 46 0.93 -12.27 -6.90
CA GLU A 46 2.18 -11.64 -6.41
C GLU A 46 2.90 -12.51 -5.38
N ALA A 47 2.17 -13.20 -4.49
CA ALA A 47 2.74 -14.14 -3.54
C ALA A 47 3.42 -15.35 -4.23
N CYS A 48 2.85 -15.80 -5.37
CA CYS A 48 3.42 -16.87 -6.19
C CYS A 48 4.65 -16.41 -6.98
N ARG A 49 4.57 -15.27 -7.67
CA ARG A 49 5.66 -14.76 -8.53
C ARG A 49 6.84 -14.21 -7.73
N LYS A 50 6.58 -13.58 -6.58
CA LYS A 50 7.56 -12.98 -5.67
C LYS A 50 8.44 -11.87 -6.28
N GLU A 51 8.26 -11.48 -7.53
CA GLU A 51 9.07 -10.45 -8.19
C GLU A 51 8.87 -9.07 -7.57
N ARG A 52 7.63 -8.68 -7.27
CA ARG A 52 7.28 -7.38 -6.68
C ARG A 52 7.00 -7.41 -5.19
N LEU A 53 7.22 -8.57 -4.55
CA LEU A 53 7.08 -8.75 -3.11
C LEU A 53 8.15 -7.96 -2.35
N VAL A 54 7.74 -7.20 -1.33
CA VAL A 54 8.65 -6.44 -0.47
C VAL A 54 8.77 -7.08 0.90
N VAL A 55 7.64 -7.30 1.57
CA VAL A 55 7.55 -7.95 2.88
C VAL A 55 6.30 -8.80 2.90
N GLU A 56 6.38 -9.98 3.50
CA GLU A 56 5.23 -10.79 3.86
C GLU A 56 5.30 -11.26 5.31
N ASN A 57 4.14 -11.54 5.88
CA ASN A 57 3.98 -12.38 7.05
C ASN A 57 2.77 -13.32 6.85
N THR A 58 2.34 -13.97 7.92
CA THR A 58 1.24 -14.95 7.92
C THR A 58 -0.06 -14.40 7.34
N ASP A 59 -0.40 -13.14 7.65
CA ASP A 59 -1.73 -12.58 7.32
C ASP A 59 -1.69 -11.48 6.26
N TRP A 60 -0.52 -10.89 5.99
CA TRP A 60 -0.37 -9.69 5.17
C TRP A 60 0.72 -9.80 4.10
N LEU A 61 0.51 -9.04 3.04
CA LEU A 61 1.39 -8.93 1.89
C LEU A 61 1.67 -7.44 1.61
N VAL A 62 2.95 -7.09 1.42
CA VAL A 62 3.36 -5.78 0.92
C VAL A 62 4.06 -5.98 -0.42
N VAL A 63 3.53 -5.34 -1.45
CA VAL A 63 4.07 -5.39 -2.81
C VAL A 63 4.30 -3.98 -3.36
N VAL A 64 5.22 -3.85 -4.31
CA VAL A 64 5.19 -2.70 -5.22
C VAL A 64 4.16 -3.03 -6.32
N PRO A 65 3.01 -2.35 -6.41
CA PRO A 65 1.99 -2.75 -7.37
C PRO A 65 2.52 -2.65 -8.80
N TYR A 66 2.08 -3.56 -9.68
CA TYR A 66 2.48 -3.55 -11.10
C TYR A 66 2.21 -2.19 -11.79
N TRP A 67 1.15 -1.50 -11.37
CA TRP A 67 0.74 -0.18 -11.85
C TRP A 67 1.28 0.99 -11.02
N ALA A 68 2.33 0.78 -10.21
CA ALA A 68 2.90 1.82 -9.35
C ALA A 68 3.32 3.09 -10.12
N THR A 69 2.84 4.25 -9.71
CA THR A 69 3.22 5.56 -10.28
C THR A 69 4.32 6.25 -9.48
N TRP A 70 4.36 6.04 -8.15
CA TRP A 70 5.45 6.53 -7.30
C TRP A 70 6.64 5.57 -7.27
N PRO A 71 7.89 6.05 -7.10
CA PRO A 71 9.08 5.23 -7.32
C PRO A 71 9.11 3.97 -6.44
N TYR A 72 8.82 4.16 -5.15
CA TYR A 72 8.74 3.10 -4.14
C TYR A 72 7.32 2.97 -3.59
N GLN A 73 6.31 3.17 -4.43
CA GLN A 73 4.91 2.94 -4.07
C GLN A 73 4.74 1.52 -3.52
N THR A 74 4.00 1.36 -2.43
CA THR A 74 3.62 0.01 -1.99
C THR A 74 2.13 -0.09 -1.73
N LEU A 75 1.61 -1.29 -1.99
CA LEU A 75 0.27 -1.72 -1.65
C LEU A 75 0.39 -2.76 -0.53
N LEU A 76 -0.29 -2.51 0.58
CA LEU A 76 -0.39 -3.43 1.72
C LEU A 76 -1.81 -3.98 1.76
N LEU A 77 -1.97 -5.31 1.75
CA LEU A 77 -3.28 -5.96 1.77
C LEU A 77 -3.23 -7.27 2.60
N PRO A 78 -4.35 -7.67 3.22
CA PRO A 78 -4.44 -8.94 3.90
C PRO A 78 -4.56 -10.07 2.88
N ARG A 79 -4.04 -11.25 3.24
CA ARG A 79 -4.13 -12.49 2.45
C ARG A 79 -5.52 -13.12 2.51
N ARG A 80 -6.24 -12.89 3.60
CA ARG A 80 -7.64 -13.28 3.74
C ARG A 80 -8.52 -12.24 3.05
N HIS A 81 -9.65 -12.68 2.51
CA HIS A 81 -10.71 -11.78 2.09
C HIS A 81 -11.26 -10.99 3.29
N VAL A 82 -11.11 -9.67 3.23
CA VAL A 82 -11.50 -8.71 4.27
C VAL A 82 -12.01 -7.46 3.58
N CYS A 83 -13.27 -7.07 3.81
CA CYS A 83 -13.83 -5.88 3.15
C CYS A 83 -13.48 -4.58 3.90
N ARG A 84 -13.47 -4.60 5.23
CA ARG A 84 -13.26 -3.39 6.07
C ARG A 84 -12.26 -3.65 7.19
N LEU A 85 -11.65 -2.58 7.71
CA LEU A 85 -10.63 -2.65 8.76
C LEU A 85 -11.19 -3.21 10.09
N GLN A 86 -12.48 -2.99 10.36
CA GLN A 86 -13.18 -3.56 11.51
C GLN A 86 -13.35 -5.08 11.45
N ASP A 87 -13.29 -5.68 10.25
CA ASP A 87 -13.49 -7.11 10.03
C ASP A 87 -12.20 -7.93 10.26
N LEU A 88 -11.11 -7.26 10.68
CA LEU A 88 -9.85 -7.89 11.08
C LEU A 88 -9.97 -8.60 12.43
N ARG A 89 -9.48 -9.83 12.48
CA ARG A 89 -9.33 -10.64 13.70
C ARG A 89 -8.19 -10.08 14.55
N ASN A 90 -8.19 -10.37 15.86
CA ASN A 90 -7.16 -9.86 16.77
C ASN A 90 -5.72 -10.20 16.32
N GLY A 91 -5.47 -11.46 15.93
CA GLY A 91 -4.15 -11.86 15.42
C GLY A 91 -3.72 -11.11 14.14
N GLU A 92 -4.67 -10.81 13.25
CA GLU A 92 -4.40 -10.06 12.02
C GLU A 92 -4.04 -8.59 12.31
N ARG A 93 -4.54 -8.02 13.41
CA ARG A 93 -4.20 -6.65 13.84
C ARG A 93 -2.79 -6.58 14.41
N ASP A 94 -2.38 -7.58 15.18
CA ASP A 94 -1.01 -7.67 15.71
C ASP A 94 -0.01 -7.90 14.58
N SER A 95 -0.34 -8.79 13.65
CA SER A 95 0.51 -9.05 12.48
C SER A 95 0.53 -7.85 11.51
N LEU A 96 -0.54 -7.06 11.43
CA LEU A 96 -0.56 -5.79 10.70
C LEU A 96 0.45 -4.79 11.30
N ALA A 97 0.46 -4.62 12.62
CA ALA A 97 1.41 -3.73 13.28
C ALA A 97 2.86 -4.16 13.01
N SER A 98 3.13 -5.47 13.07
CA SER A 98 4.44 -6.05 12.77
C SER A 98 4.88 -5.79 11.32
N ILE A 99 4.03 -6.06 10.32
CA ILE A 99 4.42 -5.88 8.91
C ILE A 99 4.58 -4.40 8.55
N MET A 100 3.73 -3.53 9.10
CA MET A 100 3.87 -2.08 8.93
C MET A 100 5.20 -1.59 9.49
N GLN A 101 5.60 -2.04 10.68
CA GLN A 101 6.90 -1.69 11.25
C GLN A 101 8.05 -2.12 10.34
N ARG A 102 8.03 -3.36 9.82
CA ARG A 102 9.06 -3.87 8.91
C ARG A 102 9.14 -3.05 7.62
N LEU A 103 8.00 -2.71 7.02
CA LEU A 103 7.93 -1.84 5.84
C LEU A 103 8.53 -0.45 6.12
N LEU A 104 8.12 0.19 7.21
CA LEU A 104 8.59 1.53 7.56
C LEU A 104 10.09 1.56 7.87
N ILE A 105 10.62 0.51 8.52
CA ILE A 105 12.06 0.35 8.72
C ILE A 105 12.79 0.24 7.38
N LYS A 106 12.28 -0.55 6.43
CA LYS A 106 12.87 -0.65 5.10
C LYS A 106 12.83 0.69 4.36
N TYR A 107 11.74 1.45 4.46
CA TYR A 107 11.68 2.80 3.90
C TYR A 107 12.75 3.73 4.48
N ASP A 108 12.88 3.78 5.81
CA ASP A 108 13.89 4.61 6.46
C ASP A 108 15.32 4.17 6.11
N ASN A 109 15.54 2.86 5.98
CA ASN A 109 16.82 2.27 5.61
C ASN A 109 17.22 2.53 4.15
N LEU A 110 16.27 2.83 3.26
CA LEU A 110 16.54 2.98 1.82
C LEU A 110 17.50 4.14 1.51
N PHE A 111 17.36 5.24 2.24
CA PHE A 111 18.23 6.41 2.13
C PHE A 111 18.78 6.89 3.49
N GLU A 112 18.65 6.06 4.54
CA GLU A 112 19.06 6.36 5.92
C GLU A 112 18.52 7.70 6.45
N VAL A 113 17.24 7.97 6.18
CA VAL A 113 16.52 9.16 6.63
C VAL A 113 15.14 8.78 7.16
N SER A 114 14.47 9.72 7.84
CA SER A 114 13.03 9.58 8.09
C SER A 114 12.31 9.72 6.75
N PHE A 115 11.77 8.62 6.22
CA PHE A 115 11.24 8.56 4.87
C PHE A 115 9.86 9.22 4.78
N PRO A 116 9.68 10.28 3.98
CA PRO A 116 8.37 10.93 3.85
C PRO A 116 7.43 10.07 3.01
N TYR A 117 6.15 10.01 3.38
CA TYR A 117 5.11 9.37 2.58
C TYR A 117 3.72 9.90 2.93
N SER A 118 2.79 9.80 1.99
CA SER A 118 1.36 9.83 2.25
C SER A 118 0.83 8.41 2.29
N ARG A 119 -0.09 8.11 3.20
CA ARG A 119 -0.71 6.78 3.31
C ARG A 119 -2.20 6.89 3.60
N GLY A 120 -2.99 6.01 2.98
CA GLY A 120 -4.43 5.89 3.23
C GLY A 120 -4.88 4.43 3.20
N TRP A 121 -6.05 4.17 3.80
CA TRP A 121 -6.74 2.88 3.75
C TRP A 121 -7.98 2.98 2.91
N HIS A 122 -8.19 2.02 2.03
CA HIS A 122 -9.42 1.83 1.29
C HIS A 122 -10.04 0.49 1.68
N GLY A 123 -11.35 0.49 1.88
CA GLY A 123 -12.16 -0.68 2.18
C GLY A 123 -13.60 -0.39 1.81
N ALA A 124 -14.48 -1.39 1.97
CA ALA A 124 -15.87 -1.27 1.58
C ALA A 124 -16.56 -0.06 2.25
N PRO A 125 -17.41 0.68 1.50
CA PRO A 125 -18.17 1.81 2.03
C PRO A 125 -18.95 1.45 3.31
N THR A 126 -19.14 2.44 4.16
CA THR A 126 -19.89 2.33 5.42
C THR A 126 -21.18 3.18 5.38
N GLY A 127 -21.93 3.23 6.48
CA GLY A 127 -23.19 3.98 6.54
C GLY A 127 -24.32 3.20 5.84
N PRO A 128 -25.09 3.81 4.92
CA PRO A 128 -26.20 3.14 4.26
C PRO A 128 -25.77 1.89 3.47
N TYR A 129 -24.50 1.85 3.02
CA TYR A 129 -23.92 0.72 2.29
C TYR A 129 -23.54 -0.48 3.19
N LEU A 130 -23.78 -0.42 4.51
CA LEU A 130 -23.48 -1.54 5.41
C LEU A 130 -24.39 -2.75 5.18
N GLU A 131 -25.61 -2.51 4.69
CA GLU A 131 -26.59 -3.56 4.38
C GLU A 131 -26.41 -4.11 2.95
N GLU A 132 -25.58 -3.47 2.13
CA GLU A 132 -25.30 -3.90 0.77
C GLU A 132 -24.20 -4.98 0.73
N ASP A 133 -24.33 -5.89 -0.24
CA ASP A 133 -23.26 -6.84 -0.52
C ASP A 133 -22.03 -6.12 -1.08
N CYS A 134 -21.00 -6.03 -0.24
CA CYS A 134 -19.70 -5.47 -0.57
C CYS A 134 -18.62 -6.55 -0.74
N GLY A 135 -19.00 -7.79 -1.07
CA GLY A 135 -18.08 -8.91 -1.24
C GLY A 135 -17.01 -8.70 -2.32
N HIS A 136 -17.22 -7.76 -3.24
CA HIS A 136 -16.22 -7.38 -4.25
C HIS A 136 -15.03 -6.60 -3.68
N TRP A 137 -15.20 -5.95 -2.54
CA TRP A 137 -14.13 -5.16 -1.93
C TRP A 137 -13.07 -6.03 -1.24
N GLN A 138 -11.83 -5.55 -1.32
CA GLN A 138 -10.73 -6.03 -0.51
C GLN A 138 -10.03 -4.84 0.16
N LEU A 139 -9.88 -4.90 1.48
CA LEU A 139 -9.19 -3.92 2.31
C LEU A 139 -7.74 -3.81 1.85
N HIS A 140 -7.26 -2.58 1.66
CA HIS A 140 -5.87 -2.34 1.31
C HIS A 140 -5.41 -0.95 1.74
N ALA A 141 -4.09 -0.77 1.86
CA ALA A 141 -3.46 0.51 2.14
C ALA A 141 -2.47 0.87 1.04
N HIS A 142 -2.52 2.14 0.64
CA HIS A 142 -1.59 2.73 -0.33
C HIS A 142 -0.52 3.53 0.40
N TYR A 143 0.73 3.39 -0.01
CA TYR A 143 1.85 4.24 0.42
C TYR A 143 2.42 4.97 -0.80
N TYR A 144 2.47 6.29 -0.73
CA TYR A 144 2.94 7.17 -1.79
C TYR A 144 4.16 7.98 -1.32
N PRO A 145 5.37 7.40 -1.39
CA PRO A 145 6.59 8.12 -1.04
C PRO A 145 7.18 8.92 -2.22
N PRO A 146 7.63 10.16 -2.00
CA PRO A 146 8.15 11.02 -3.06
C PRO A 146 9.65 10.87 -3.33
N LEU A 147 10.44 10.23 -2.45
CA LEU A 147 11.89 10.11 -2.67
C LEU A 147 12.19 9.14 -3.84
N LEU A 148 13.19 9.48 -4.67
CA LEU A 148 13.52 8.74 -5.90
C LEU A 148 14.95 8.17 -5.88
N ARG A 149 15.98 9.03 -5.80
CA ARG A 149 17.40 8.60 -5.93
C ARG A 149 18.19 8.69 -4.64
N SER A 150 17.81 9.59 -3.73
CA SER A 150 18.52 9.84 -2.47
C SER A 150 17.60 10.54 -1.48
N ALA A 151 18.11 10.80 -0.27
CA ALA A 151 17.49 11.63 0.76
C ALA A 151 17.04 13.02 0.28
N THR A 152 17.69 13.56 -0.76
CA THR A 152 17.47 14.94 -1.23
C THR A 152 16.78 15.00 -2.60
N VAL A 153 16.72 13.88 -3.33
CA VAL A 153 16.17 13.84 -4.70
C VAL A 153 14.78 13.21 -4.70
N ARG A 154 13.77 14.03 -4.98
CA ARG A 154 12.35 13.67 -5.05
C ARG A 154 11.85 13.55 -6.48
N LYS A 155 10.85 12.68 -6.68
CA LYS A 155 9.99 12.70 -7.86
C LYS A 155 9.05 13.90 -7.77
N PHE A 156 8.92 14.63 -8.88
CA PHE A 156 7.95 15.70 -9.05
C PHE A 156 6.91 15.26 -10.07
N MET A 157 5.66 15.08 -9.65
CA MET A 157 4.55 14.81 -10.57
C MET A 157 4.07 16.12 -11.18
N VAL A 158 4.70 16.55 -12.27
CA VAL A 158 4.49 17.85 -12.92
C VAL A 158 4.52 17.72 -14.44
N GLY A 159 4.20 18.80 -15.16
CA GLY A 159 4.34 18.88 -16.61
C GLY A 159 3.50 17.83 -17.33
N TYR A 160 4.16 16.89 -18.00
CA TYR A 160 3.50 15.81 -18.74
C TYR A 160 2.61 14.94 -17.84
N GLU A 161 3.00 14.67 -16.59
CA GLU A 161 2.22 13.83 -15.68
C GLU A 161 0.91 14.49 -15.23
N MET A 162 0.83 15.82 -15.24
CA MET A 162 -0.39 16.56 -14.93
C MET A 162 -1.32 16.72 -16.14
N LEU A 163 -0.77 16.67 -17.36
CA LEU A 163 -1.49 16.97 -18.61
C LEU A 163 -1.77 15.76 -19.49
N ALA A 164 -1.12 14.62 -19.24
CA ALA A 164 -1.22 13.42 -20.07
C ALA A 164 -1.34 12.13 -19.24
N GLN A 165 -0.22 11.58 -18.78
CA GLN A 165 -0.21 10.30 -18.05
C GLN A 165 1.00 10.20 -17.11
N ALA A 166 0.85 9.40 -16.05
CA ALA A 166 1.93 9.14 -15.11
C ALA A 166 3.12 8.44 -15.79
N GLN A 167 4.35 8.82 -15.42
CA GLN A 167 5.57 8.25 -15.98
C GLN A 167 6.52 7.82 -14.85
N ARG A 168 7.34 6.78 -15.06
CA ARG A 168 8.37 6.36 -14.11
C ARG A 168 9.64 5.88 -14.79
N ASP A 169 10.79 6.15 -14.15
CA ASP A 169 12.11 5.73 -14.62
C ASP A 169 12.57 4.37 -14.06
N LEU A 170 12.20 4.07 -12.81
CA LEU A 170 12.58 2.83 -12.09
C LEU A 170 11.48 1.79 -12.30
N THR A 171 11.72 0.51 -12.62
CA THR A 171 10.59 -0.44 -12.74
C THR A 171 10.02 -0.84 -11.37
N PRO A 172 8.76 -1.30 -11.27
CA PRO A 172 8.20 -1.84 -10.03
C PRO A 172 9.02 -2.99 -9.43
N GLU A 173 9.57 -3.87 -10.27
CA GLU A 173 10.39 -5.02 -9.89
C GLU A 173 11.72 -4.54 -9.26
N GLN A 174 12.39 -3.58 -9.90
CA GLN A 174 13.63 -3.00 -9.37
C GLN A 174 13.38 -2.27 -8.04
N ALA A 175 12.25 -1.57 -7.91
CA ALA A 175 11.86 -0.93 -6.66
C ALA A 175 11.63 -1.95 -5.54
N ALA A 176 10.94 -3.05 -5.84
CA ALA A 176 10.66 -4.12 -4.89
C ALA A 176 11.94 -4.84 -4.46
N GLU A 177 12.85 -5.15 -5.39
CA GLU A 177 14.15 -5.77 -5.11
C GLU A 177 14.99 -4.88 -4.17
N ARG A 178 15.07 -3.58 -4.46
CA ARG A 178 15.77 -2.62 -3.60
C ARG A 178 15.19 -2.57 -2.21
N LEU A 179 13.87 -2.49 -2.06
CA LEU A 179 13.25 -2.47 -0.73
C LEU A 179 13.46 -3.79 0.03
N ARG A 180 13.30 -4.93 -0.65
CA ARG A 180 13.40 -6.27 -0.06
C ARG A 180 14.81 -6.55 0.48
N SER A 181 15.84 -6.14 -0.25
CA SER A 181 17.26 -6.33 0.09
C SER A 181 17.73 -5.51 1.30
N LEU A 182 16.94 -4.53 1.77
CA LEU A 182 17.29 -3.74 2.95
C LEU A 182 17.10 -4.52 4.26
N PRO A 183 17.92 -4.26 5.29
CA PRO A 183 17.77 -4.92 6.60
C PRO A 183 16.43 -4.62 7.28
N ASP A 184 15.94 -5.58 8.08
CA ASP A 184 14.78 -5.41 8.95
C ASP A 184 15.11 -4.66 10.27
N VAL A 185 16.40 -4.32 10.49
CA VAL A 185 16.86 -3.50 11.61
C VAL A 185 17.08 -2.06 11.15
N HIS A 186 16.42 -1.12 11.82
CA HIS A 186 16.52 0.32 11.53
C HIS A 186 17.97 0.82 11.64
N TYR A 187 18.42 1.64 10.68
CA TYR A 187 19.82 2.09 10.55
C TYR A 187 20.37 2.72 11.84
N LYS A 188 19.58 3.54 12.54
CA LYS A 188 19.93 4.11 13.86
C LYS A 188 20.20 3.10 14.98
N ARG A 189 19.80 1.83 14.82
CA ARG A 189 20.00 0.75 15.80
C ARG A 189 21.11 -0.22 15.40
N ARG A 190 21.73 -0.04 14.23
CA ARG A 190 22.88 -0.85 13.83
C ARG A 190 24.04 -0.51 14.76
N ALA A 191 24.59 -1.50 15.43
CA ALA A 191 25.86 -1.32 16.14
C ALA A 191 26.91 -0.84 15.13
N LYS A 192 27.74 0.13 15.53
CA LYS A 192 28.89 0.56 14.73
C LYS A 192 29.88 -0.59 14.57
#